data_AF-A0A7J9N950-F1
#
_entry.id   AF-A0A7J9N950-F1
#
_cell.length_a   1.000
_cell.length_b   1.000
_cell.length_c   1.000
_cell.angle_alpha   90.00
_cell.angle_beta   90.00
_cell.angle_gamma   90.00
#
_symmetry.space_group_name_H-M   'P 1'
#
loop_
_entity.id
_entity.type
_entity.pdbx_description
1 polymer ?
#
loop_
_entity_poly.entity_id
_entity_poly.type
_entity_poly.pdbx_seq_one_letter_code
_entity_poly.pdbx_strand_id
1 'polypeptide(L)'
;MAILQNLQEEDVEWRAPWLLPDEILYRCGDFDWVPLLGILGAIGYSPLLVLSQYRSRQFISATRGLAECELSYKGDGCKKKFREISNTWNQTRRMKRLAVGRMMTPEYNEWWVRRTNDNIPEPSQ
;
A
#
# COMPACT_ATOMS: atom_id res chain seq x y z
N MET A 1 6.70 28.30 6.27
CA MET A 1 6.31 27.60 7.50
C MET A 1 6.35 26.12 7.25
N ALA A 2 7.31 25.40 7.81
CA ALA A 2 7.44 23.97 7.62
C ALA A 2 7.30 23.28 8.98
N ILE A 3 6.06 23.20 9.44
CA ILE A 3 5.67 22.67 10.77
C ILE A 3 6.13 21.21 10.96
N LEU A 4 6.46 20.51 9.87
CA LEU A 4 6.81 19.10 9.85
C LEU A 4 8.32 18.82 9.75
N GLN A 5 9.19 19.83 9.65
CA GLN A 5 10.62 19.63 9.37
C GLN A 5 11.42 19.02 10.54
N ASN A 6 10.91 19.11 11.78
CA ASN A 6 11.61 18.66 12.99
C ASN A 6 10.93 17.48 13.69
N LEU A 7 9.88 16.91 13.10
CA LEU A 7 9.21 15.73 13.67
C LEU A 7 10.19 14.57 13.71
N GLN A 8 10.49 14.09 14.91
CA GLN A 8 11.19 12.83 15.08
C GLN A 8 10.21 11.67 14.87
N GLU A 9 10.75 10.48 14.70
CA GLU A 9 9.93 9.29 14.51
C GLU A 9 8.97 9.14 15.70
N GLU A 10 9.47 9.31 16.92
CA GLU A 10 8.75 9.22 18.19
C GLU A 10 7.56 10.18 18.29
N ASP A 11 7.65 11.35 17.65
CA ASP A 11 6.63 12.40 17.69
C ASP A 11 5.41 12.08 16.80
N VAL A 12 5.54 11.12 15.88
CA VAL A 12 4.47 10.75 14.94
C VAL A 12 3.70 9.54 15.47
N GLU A 13 2.49 9.78 15.97
CA GLU A 13 1.55 8.73 16.35
C GLU A 13 0.46 8.55 15.29
N TRP A 14 0.42 7.39 14.64
CA TRP A 14 -0.69 7.03 13.76
C TRP A 14 -1.88 6.58 14.62
N ARG A 15 -2.95 7.37 14.60
CA ARG A 15 -4.20 7.08 15.32
C ARG A 15 -5.34 6.87 14.33
N ALA A 16 -5.86 5.66 14.29
CA ALA A 16 -7.23 5.39 13.85
C ALA A 16 -7.94 4.57 14.95
N PRO A 17 -8.38 5.21 16.05
CA PRO A 17 -8.94 4.51 17.22
C PRO A 17 -10.14 3.62 16.90
N TRP A 18 -10.87 3.94 15.83
CA TRP A 18 -12.02 3.19 15.35
C TRP A 18 -11.67 2.06 14.36
N LEU A 19 -10.44 2.05 13.83
CA LEU A 19 -9.97 1.07 12.87
C LEU A 19 -9.15 0.01 13.59
N LEU A 20 -9.85 -0.86 14.33
CA LEU A 20 -9.28 -2.06 14.93
C LEU A 20 -9.73 -3.36 14.23
N PRO A 21 -9.71 -3.48 12.89
CA PRO A 21 -9.83 -4.80 12.32
C PRO A 21 -8.56 -5.59 12.72
N ASP A 22 -8.75 -6.74 13.34
CA ASP A 22 -7.65 -7.69 13.65
C ASP A 22 -7.03 -8.28 12.39
N GLU A 23 -7.60 -7.99 11.23
CA GLU A 23 -7.15 -8.42 9.92
C GLU A 23 -6.89 -7.24 9.00
N ILE A 24 -5.78 -7.30 8.27
CA ILE A 24 -5.39 -6.32 7.27
C ILE A 24 -5.56 -6.97 5.90
N LEU A 25 -6.45 -6.41 5.07
CA LEU A 25 -6.52 -6.73 3.65
C LEU A 25 -5.23 -6.25 3.00
N TYR A 26 -4.51 -7.10 2.27
CA TYR A 26 -3.22 -6.73 1.70
C TYR A 26 -3.00 -7.16 0.24
N ARG A 27 -3.81 -8.11 -0.26
CA ARG A 27 -3.70 -8.63 -1.64
C ARG A 27 -5.09 -8.91 -2.21
N CYS A 28 -5.22 -8.73 -3.52
CA CYS A 28 -6.45 -8.92 -4.26
C CYS A 28 -6.18 -9.74 -5.53
N GLY A 29 -6.64 -10.99 -5.59
CA GLY A 29 -6.26 -11.93 -6.64
C GLY A 29 -4.74 -12.12 -6.71
N ASP A 30 -4.17 -11.86 -7.87
CA ASP A 30 -2.73 -11.93 -8.14
C ASP A 30 -1.99 -10.62 -7.86
N PHE A 31 -2.69 -9.54 -7.48
CA PHE A 31 -2.06 -8.27 -7.17
C PHE A 31 -1.46 -8.26 -5.76
N ASP A 32 -0.17 -7.93 -5.65
CA ASP A 32 0.52 -7.73 -4.35
C ASP A 32 0.07 -6.47 -3.57
N TRP A 33 -0.98 -5.82 -4.06
CA TRP A 33 -1.57 -4.60 -3.55
C TRP A 33 -3.10 -4.67 -3.76
N VAL A 34 -3.81 -3.69 -3.22
CA VAL A 34 -5.27 -3.62 -3.21
C VAL A 34 -5.73 -2.50 -4.16
N PRO A 35 -6.48 -2.79 -5.23
CA PRO A 35 -7.06 -1.77 -6.10
C PRO A 35 -8.21 -1.04 -5.40
N LEU A 36 -7.99 0.20 -4.97
CA LEU A 36 -9.04 1.04 -4.43
C LEU A 36 -9.79 1.73 -5.56
N LEU A 37 -11.11 1.51 -5.62
CA LEU A 37 -12.00 2.13 -6.58
C LEU A 37 -12.53 3.45 -6.00
N GLY A 38 -12.32 4.55 -6.71
CA GLY A 38 -12.80 5.88 -6.36
C GLY A 38 -13.67 6.48 -7.46
N ILE A 39 -14.21 7.68 -7.23
CA ILE A 39 -15.15 8.34 -8.15
C ILE A 39 -14.52 8.66 -9.52
N LEU A 40 -13.20 8.91 -9.55
CA LEU A 40 -12.48 9.31 -10.76
C LEU A 40 -11.74 8.15 -11.44
N GLY A 41 -11.65 6.99 -10.80
CA GLY A 41 -10.77 5.92 -11.27
C GLY A 41 -10.45 4.86 -10.22
N ALA A 42 -9.33 4.16 -10.42
CA ALA A 42 -8.78 3.22 -9.46
C ALA A 42 -7.32 3.59 -9.14
N ILE A 43 -6.89 3.32 -7.91
CA ILE A 43 -5.50 3.46 -7.49
C ILE A 43 -5.04 2.20 -6.77
N GLY A 44 -3.77 1.85 -6.94
CA GLY A 44 -3.16 0.77 -6.19
C GLY A 44 -2.77 1.25 -4.80
N TYR A 45 -3.32 0.61 -3.78
CA TYR A 45 -2.93 0.82 -2.40
C TYR A 45 -2.14 -0.39 -1.93
N SER A 46 -0.95 -0.19 -1.35
CA SER A 46 -0.23 -1.27 -0.67
C SER A 46 -0.34 -1.10 0.85
N PRO A 47 -1.33 -1.75 1.49
CA PRO A 47 -1.51 -1.76 2.95
C PRO A 47 -0.25 -2.14 3.72
N LEU A 48 0.60 -2.99 3.12
CA LEU A 48 1.85 -3.44 3.70
C LEU A 48 2.86 -2.32 3.90
N LEU A 49 2.84 -1.27 3.07
CA LEU A 49 3.74 -0.11 3.23
C LEU A 49 3.33 0.80 4.39
N VAL A 50 2.13 0.63 4.93
CA VAL A 50 1.56 1.52 5.95
C VAL A 50 1.06 0.73 7.17
N LEU A 51 1.73 -0.38 7.50
CA LEU A 51 1.43 -1.20 8.68
C LEU A 51 1.60 -0.44 10.00
N SER A 52 2.43 0.61 10.00
CA SER A 52 2.53 1.57 11.10
C SER A 52 1.20 2.24 11.45
N GLN A 53 0.29 2.46 10.47
CA GLN A 53 -1.06 2.98 10.73
C GLN A 53 -1.89 2.05 11.62
N TYR A 54 -1.61 0.76 11.54
CA TYR A 54 -2.29 -0.30 12.29
C TYR A 54 -1.53 -0.69 13.56
N ARG A 55 -0.44 0.04 13.91
CA ARG A 55 0.49 -0.32 14.99
C ARG A 55 1.00 -1.77 14.87
N SER A 56 1.25 -2.19 13.63
CA SER A 56 1.80 -3.50 13.33
C SER A 56 3.27 -3.38 12.94
N ARG A 57 4.01 -4.49 13.07
CA ARG A 57 5.40 -4.59 12.61
C ARG A 57 5.46 -4.26 11.11
N GLN A 58 6.41 -3.41 10.73
CA GLN A 58 6.60 -2.94 9.36
C GLN A 58 7.53 -3.89 8.59
N PHE A 59 7.21 -4.20 7.33
CA PHE A 59 7.99 -5.10 6.47
C PHE A 59 8.22 -4.47 5.10
N ILE A 60 9.20 -5.00 4.35
CA ILE A 60 9.39 -4.66 2.93
C ILE A 60 8.23 -5.28 2.14
N SER A 61 7.38 -4.46 1.54
CA SER A 61 6.31 -4.91 0.66
C SER A 61 6.84 -5.15 -0.74
N ALA A 62 6.31 -6.16 -1.44
CA ALA A 62 6.34 -6.16 -2.90
C ALA A 62 5.53 -4.95 -3.38
N THR A 63 6.13 -4.11 -4.23
CA THR A 63 5.43 -2.98 -4.87
C THR A 63 5.30 -3.19 -6.38
N ARG A 64 5.61 -4.38 -6.88
CA ARG A 64 5.58 -4.68 -8.31
C ARG A 64 4.20 -4.38 -8.90
N GLY A 65 4.20 -3.61 -9.99
CA GLY A 65 2.98 -3.19 -10.67
C GLY A 65 2.20 -2.09 -9.95
N LEU A 66 2.65 -1.57 -8.79
CA LEU A 66 1.95 -0.51 -8.06
C LEU A 66 1.83 0.78 -8.89
N ALA A 67 2.86 1.10 -9.69
CA ALA A 67 2.85 2.25 -10.60
C ALA A 67 1.83 2.09 -11.75
N GLU A 68 1.53 0.86 -12.16
CA GLU A 68 0.58 0.55 -13.24
C GLU A 68 -0.88 0.54 -12.75
N CYS A 69 -1.10 0.74 -11.45
CA CYS A 69 -2.42 0.63 -10.82
C CYS A 69 -3.32 1.82 -11.04
N GLU A 70 -2.78 2.95 -11.51
CA GLU A 70 -3.59 4.13 -11.78
C GLU A 70 -4.45 3.88 -13.02
N LEU A 71 -5.76 3.96 -12.83
CA LEU A 71 -6.76 3.84 -13.89
C LEU A 71 -7.67 5.06 -13.82
N SER A 72 -7.92 5.73 -14.94
CA SER A 72 -9.00 6.70 -15.05
C SER A 72 -10.23 6.10 -15.75
N TYR A 73 -11.43 6.59 -15.42
CA TYR A 73 -12.65 6.13 -16.09
C TYR A 73 -12.82 6.62 -17.54
N LYS A 74 -12.00 7.59 -17.97
CA LYS A 74 -12.13 8.25 -19.27
C LYS A 74 -11.30 7.60 -20.39
N GLY A 75 -10.43 6.63 -20.08
CA GLY A 75 -9.54 5.99 -21.04
C GLY A 75 -10.17 4.85 -21.85
N ASP A 76 -9.58 4.55 -23.01
CA ASP A 76 -9.84 3.30 -23.72
C ASP A 76 -9.37 2.09 -22.87
N GLY A 77 -9.96 0.92 -23.10
CA GLY A 77 -9.64 -0.28 -22.29
C GLY A 77 -10.10 -0.25 -20.82
N CYS A 78 -10.62 0.87 -20.31
CA CYS A 78 -11.04 1.02 -18.91
C CYS A 78 -12.05 -0.04 -18.46
N LYS A 79 -13.05 -0.35 -19.30
CA LYS A 79 -14.04 -1.40 -19.00
C LYS A 79 -13.42 -2.78 -18.78
N LYS A 80 -12.35 -3.11 -19.52
CA LYS A 80 -11.63 -4.38 -19.39
C LYS A 80 -10.88 -4.41 -18.06
N LYS A 81 -10.08 -3.38 -17.78
CA LYS A 81 -9.31 -3.27 -16.53
C LYS A 81 -10.20 -3.20 -15.29
N PHE A 82 -11.36 -2.54 -15.37
CA PHE A 82 -12.35 -2.53 -14.29
C PHE A 82 -12.95 -3.92 -14.04
N ARG A 83 -13.23 -4.69 -15.10
CA ARG A 83 -13.69 -6.08 -14.96
C ARG A 83 -12.62 -6.95 -14.31
N GLU A 84 -11.36 -6.79 -14.71
CA GLU A 84 -10.23 -7.50 -14.09
C GLU A 84 -10.13 -7.17 -12.59
N ILE A 85 -10.13 -5.87 -12.23
CA ILE A 85 -10.14 -5.41 -10.83
C ILE A 85 -11.34 -5.99 -10.08
N SER A 86 -12.54 -5.90 -10.64
CA SER A 86 -13.75 -6.42 -10.00
C SER A 86 -13.67 -7.93 -9.76
N ASN A 87 -13.05 -8.68 -10.68
CA ASN A 87 -12.85 -10.12 -10.53
C ASN A 87 -11.84 -10.44 -9.43
N THR A 88 -10.76 -9.66 -9.29
CA THR A 88 -9.77 -9.89 -8.23
C THR A 88 -10.34 -9.66 -6.85
N TRP A 89 -11.33 -8.78 -6.71
CA TRP A 89 -12.06 -8.55 -5.45
C TRP A 89 -12.80 -9.79 -4.93
N ASN A 90 -13.05 -10.80 -5.77
CA ASN A 90 -13.58 -12.09 -5.32
C ASN A 90 -12.52 -12.96 -4.60
N GLN A 91 -11.24 -12.58 -4.68
CA GLN A 91 -10.09 -13.33 -4.16
C GLN A 91 -9.24 -12.46 -3.23
N THR A 92 -9.86 -11.90 -2.20
CA THR A 92 -9.14 -11.09 -1.21
C THR A 92 -8.30 -11.95 -0.28
N ARG A 93 -7.06 -11.53 0.00
CA ARG A 93 -6.23 -12.11 1.06
C ARG A 93 -6.04 -11.12 2.20
N ARG A 94 -6.27 -11.63 3.40
CA ARG A 94 -6.10 -10.90 4.66
C ARG A 94 -5.06 -11.58 5.51
N MET A 95 -4.37 -10.80 6.33
CA MET A 95 -3.46 -11.31 7.35
C MET A 95 -3.91 -10.84 8.71
N LYS A 96 -3.67 -11.64 9.74
CA LYS A 96 -3.83 -11.19 11.12
C LYS A 96 -2.79 -10.12 11.43
N ARG A 97 -3.23 -9.06 12.08
CA ARG A 97 -2.35 -8.05 12.65
C ARG A 97 -1.47 -8.70 13.70
N LEU A 98 -0.17 -8.44 13.62
CA LEU A 98 0.76 -8.77 14.69
C LEU A 98 0.81 -7.56 15.63
N ALA A 99 0.19 -7.69 16.80
CA ALA A 99 0.27 -6.70 17.87
C ALA A 99 1.67 -6.73 18.50
N VAL A 100 2.62 -6.17 17.77
CA VAL A 100 3.97 -5.89 18.25
C VAL A 100 4.01 -4.36 18.40
N GLY A 101 4.55 -3.86 19.51
CA GLY A 101 4.80 -2.42 19.64
C GLY A 101 5.53 -1.85 18.42
N ARG A 102 5.55 -0.53 18.24
CA ARG A 102 6.16 0.13 17.07
C ARG A 102 7.56 -0.43 16.83
N MET A 103 7.68 -1.29 15.82
CA MET A 103 8.92 -1.98 15.47
C MET A 103 9.05 -1.97 13.95
N MET A 104 9.93 -1.11 13.46
CA MET A 104 10.46 -1.24 12.10
C MET A 104 11.52 -2.32 12.14
N THR A 105 11.52 -3.22 11.15
CA THR A 105 12.63 -4.17 11.04
C THR A 105 13.87 -3.44 10.50
N PRO A 106 15.10 -3.85 10.88
CA PRO A 106 16.32 -3.27 10.34
C PRO A 106 16.33 -3.25 8.80
N GLU A 107 15.78 -4.30 8.18
CA GLU A 107 15.68 -4.44 6.72
C GLU A 107 14.72 -3.41 6.12
N TYR A 108 13.61 -3.10 6.80
CA TYR A 108 12.70 -2.04 6.35
C TYR A 108 13.37 -0.66 6.40
N ASN A 109 14.15 -0.38 7.45
CA ASN A 109 14.91 0.87 7.55
C ASN A 109 15.97 0.96 6.44
N GLU A 110 16.70 -0.12 6.18
CA GLU A 110 17.67 -0.18 5.09
C GLU A 110 17.01 0.02 3.72
N TRP A 111 15.87 -0.63 3.47
CA TRP A 111 15.07 -0.45 2.26
C TRP A 111 14.58 1.00 2.12
N TRP A 112 14.07 1.60 3.20
CA TRP A 112 13.58 2.98 3.20
C TRP A 112 14.70 3.99 2.94
N VAL A 113 15.88 3.82 3.57
CA VAL A 113 17.05 4.68 3.33
C VAL A 113 17.55 4.55 1.89
N ARG A 114 17.54 3.33 1.34
CA ARG A 114 18.00 3.10 -0.04
C ARG A 114 17.00 3.57 -1.09
N ARG A 115 15.69 3.54 -0.80
CA ARG A 115 14.57 3.83 -1.73
C ARG A 115 14.89 3.42 -3.17
N THR A 116 15.46 2.23 -3.33
CA THR A 116 15.61 1.59 -4.62
C THR A 116 14.20 1.26 -5.08
N ASN A 117 13.60 2.16 -5.86
CA ASN A 117 12.23 1.99 -6.33
C ASN A 117 12.25 0.89 -7.40
N ASP A 118 11.76 -0.30 -7.05
CA ASP A 118 11.34 -1.31 -8.02
C ASP A 118 10.13 -0.83 -8.86
N ASN A 119 9.61 0.37 -8.56
CA ASN A 119 8.51 1.05 -9.24
C ASN A 119 8.97 1.99 -10.35
N ILE A 120 10.28 2.13 -10.61
CA ILE A 120 10.75 2.89 -11.79
C ILE A 120 10.45 1.99 -13.00
N PRO A 121 9.54 2.38 -13.91
CA PRO A 121 9.38 1.65 -15.16
C PRO A 121 10.73 1.61 -15.86
N GLU A 122 11.15 0.46 -16.38
CA GLU A 122 12.29 0.46 -17.30
C GLU A 122 12.02 1.48 -18.41
N PRO A 123 13.03 2.27 -18.82
CA PRO A 123 12.87 3.17 -19.94
C PRO A 123 12.35 2.37 -21.13
N SER A 124 11.22 2.77 -21.68
CA SER A 124 10.74 2.21 -22.95
C SER A 124 11.84 2.43 -24.01
N GLN A 125 12.46 1.34 -24.48
CA GLN A 125 13.34 1.35 -25.65
C GLN A 125 12.59 1.73 -26.92
#